data_AF-A0A950CHJ9-F1
#
_entry.id   AF-A0A950CHJ9-F1
#
_cell.length_a   1.000
_cell.length_b   1.000
_cell.length_c   1.000
_cell.angle_alpha   90.00
_cell.angle_beta   90.00
_cell.angle_gamma   90.00
#
_symmetry.space_group_name_H-M   'P 1'
#
loop_
_entity.id
_entity.type
_entity.pdbx_description
1 polymer ?
#
loop_
_entity_poly.entity_id
_entity_poly.type
_entity_poly.pdbx_seq_one_letter_code
_entity_poly.pdbx_strand_id
1 'polypeptide(L)'
;MPLAEGGLTFAYAIIMGGETVNRVGPECLGFTARLLSRVITAVYDDALADIGLKVSQFSVLSAIANREDTRPAELAKFLAMDESTLSRNVTRMCARGWLKLETGDGDRRSHQIAVTEKGMALLRKSYPAWQKAQSQLTQRLG
;
A
#
# COMPACT_ATOMS: atom_id res chain seq x y z
N MET A 1 -56.41 -18.52 -0.76
CA MET A 1 -56.11 -18.10 0.63
C MET A 1 -55.64 -19.35 1.38
N PRO A 2 -54.52 -19.35 2.12
CA PRO A 2 -53.39 -18.37 2.13
C PRO A 2 -52.62 -18.39 0.78
N LEU A 3 -51.42 -17.82 0.53
CA LEU A 3 -50.53 -16.87 1.26
C LEU A 3 -49.37 -17.35 2.18
N ALA A 4 -48.34 -17.95 1.59
CA ALA A 4 -46.89 -17.74 1.82
C ALA A 4 -46.32 -17.50 3.25
N GLU A 5 -45.69 -18.52 3.84
CA GLU A 5 -44.99 -18.45 5.14
C GLU A 5 -43.47 -18.19 5.06
N GLY A 6 -42.87 -18.13 3.86
CA GLY A 6 -41.40 -18.11 3.69
C GLY A 6 -40.69 -16.78 4.01
N GLY A 7 -41.41 -15.67 4.16
CA GLY A 7 -40.80 -14.33 4.28
C GLY A 7 -40.32 -13.95 5.69
N LEU A 8 -40.99 -14.45 6.73
CA LEU A 8 -40.75 -14.01 8.12
C LEU A 8 -39.45 -14.58 8.70
N THR A 9 -39.09 -15.83 8.34
CA THR A 9 -37.89 -16.51 8.86
C THR A 9 -36.59 -15.79 8.46
N PHE A 10 -36.53 -15.23 7.24
CA PHE A 10 -35.35 -14.50 6.76
C PHE A 10 -35.20 -13.13 7.43
N ALA A 11 -36.32 -12.41 7.65
CA ALA A 11 -36.32 -11.17 8.42
C ALA A 11 -35.92 -11.42 9.88
N TYR A 12 -36.42 -12.49 10.50
CA TYR A 12 -36.10 -12.85 11.88
C TYR A 12 -34.62 -13.22 12.05
N ALA A 13 -33.99 -13.88 11.07
CA ALA A 13 -32.55 -14.16 11.10
C ALA A 13 -31.68 -12.90 11.05
N ILE A 14 -32.07 -11.87 10.29
CA ILE A 14 -31.37 -10.58 10.24
C ILE A 14 -31.51 -9.84 11.58
N ILE A 15 -32.68 -9.91 12.21
CA ILE A 15 -32.95 -9.26 13.51
C ILE A 15 -32.24 -9.99 14.67
N MET A 16 -32.22 -11.33 14.67
CA MET A 16 -31.64 -12.13 15.75
C MET A 16 -30.13 -12.40 15.60
N GLY A 17 -29.54 -12.21 14.42
CA GLY A 17 -28.09 -12.12 14.22
C GLY A 17 -27.52 -10.70 14.39
N GLY A 18 -28.36 -9.75 14.84
CA GLY A 18 -28.22 -8.33 14.53
C GLY A 18 -27.26 -7.49 15.36
N GLU A 19 -26.76 -7.95 16.52
CA GLU A 19 -25.80 -7.16 17.31
C GLU A 19 -24.34 -7.41 16.90
N THR A 20 -23.93 -8.67 16.70
CA THR A 20 -22.51 -9.01 16.52
C THR A 20 -21.97 -8.56 15.16
N VAL A 21 -22.71 -8.79 14.07
CA VAL A 21 -22.28 -8.40 12.71
C VAL A 21 -22.24 -6.88 12.56
N ASN A 22 -23.23 -6.16 13.12
CA ASN A 22 -23.28 -4.69 13.05
C ASN A 22 -22.21 -4.02 13.92
N ARG A 23 -21.83 -4.60 15.08
CA ARG A 23 -20.71 -4.09 15.90
C ARG A 23 -19.35 -4.33 15.26
N VAL A 24 -19.11 -5.53 14.72
CA VAL A 24 -17.80 -5.93 14.16
C VAL A 24 -17.33 -5.03 13.02
N GLY A 25 -18.23 -4.38 12.27
CA GLY A 25 -17.85 -3.41 11.23
C GLY A 25 -17.06 -2.21 11.77
N PRO A 26 -17.72 -1.25 12.45
CA PRO A 26 -17.09 -0.02 12.92
C PRO A 26 -16.17 -0.21 14.14
N GLU A 27 -16.45 -1.18 15.03
CA GLU A 27 -15.66 -1.41 16.25
C GLU A 27 -14.36 -2.22 15.96
N CYS A 28 -14.27 -2.94 14.83
CA CYS A 28 -13.03 -3.62 14.45
C CYS A 28 -12.01 -2.63 13.89
N LEU A 29 -11.03 -2.26 14.72
CA LEU A 29 -9.86 -1.46 14.32
C LEU A 29 -9.18 -1.98 13.04
N GLY A 30 -9.11 -3.31 12.86
CA GLY A 30 -8.54 -3.91 11.66
C GLY A 30 -9.38 -3.69 10.40
N PHE A 31 -10.71 -3.65 10.50
CA PHE A 31 -11.59 -3.29 9.37
C PHE A 31 -11.43 -1.81 9.02
N THR A 32 -11.54 -0.93 10.01
CA THR A 32 -11.41 0.53 9.85
C THR A 32 -10.04 0.92 9.28
N ALA A 33 -8.95 0.34 9.79
CA ALA A 33 -7.59 0.56 9.26
C ALA A 33 -7.44 0.10 7.80
N ARG A 34 -8.01 -1.05 7.41
CA ARG A 34 -7.98 -1.52 6.01
C ARG A 34 -8.82 -0.64 5.09
N LEU A 35 -9.98 -0.15 5.54
CA LEU A 35 -10.81 0.78 4.78
C LEU A 35 -10.09 2.12 4.58
N LEU A 36 -9.56 2.70 5.66
CA LEU A 36 -8.81 3.95 5.64
C LEU A 36 -7.56 3.84 4.75
N SER A 37 -6.80 2.74 4.87
CA SER A 37 -5.63 2.45 4.02
C SER A 37 -5.98 2.44 2.54
N ARG A 38 -7.12 1.83 2.14
CA ARG A 38 -7.57 1.82 0.74
C ARG A 38 -7.95 3.23 0.25
N VAL A 39 -8.66 4.01 1.07
CA VAL A 39 -9.05 5.40 0.72
C VAL A 39 -7.81 6.29 0.57
N ILE A 40 -6.87 6.23 1.51
CA ILE A 40 -5.58 6.93 1.44
C ILE A 40 -4.80 6.51 0.19
N THR A 41 -4.72 5.20 -0.08
CA THR A 41 -4.02 4.65 -1.25
C THR A 41 -4.62 5.18 -2.55
N ALA A 42 -5.95 5.22 -2.68
CA ALA A 42 -6.63 5.73 -3.87
C ALA A 42 -6.28 7.20 -4.15
N VAL A 43 -6.35 8.08 -3.12
CA VAL A 43 -6.02 9.50 -3.30
C VAL A 43 -4.59 9.73 -3.78
N TYR A 44 -3.62 8.95 -3.28
CA TYR A 44 -2.24 9.03 -3.78
C TYR A 44 -2.08 8.42 -5.18
N ASP A 45 -2.71 7.28 -5.45
CA ASP A 45 -2.64 6.60 -6.75
C ASP A 45 -3.25 7.46 -7.87
N ASP A 46 -4.36 8.15 -7.60
CA ASP A 46 -5.00 9.07 -8.54
C ASP A 46 -4.11 10.27 -8.83
N ALA A 47 -3.49 10.86 -7.80
CA ALA A 47 -2.55 11.97 -7.98
C ALA A 47 -1.27 11.57 -8.74
N LEU A 48 -0.84 10.31 -8.63
CA LEU A 48 0.35 9.78 -9.30
C LEU A 48 0.06 9.12 -10.66
N ALA A 49 -1.20 9.08 -11.09
CA ALA A 49 -1.64 8.37 -12.30
C ALA A 49 -0.93 8.86 -13.57
N ASP A 50 -0.88 10.18 -13.80
CA ASP A 50 -0.22 10.81 -14.97
C ASP A 50 1.30 10.58 -15.03
N ILE A 51 1.90 10.15 -13.90
CA ILE A 51 3.32 9.83 -13.78
C ILE A 51 3.57 8.34 -14.06
N GLY A 52 2.52 7.51 -14.10
CA GLY A 52 2.63 6.06 -14.28
C GLY A 52 3.27 5.35 -13.08
N LEU A 53 3.11 5.92 -11.88
CA LEU A 53 3.68 5.47 -10.61
C LEU A 53 2.55 5.17 -9.61
N LYS A 54 2.69 4.09 -8.85
CA LYS A 54 1.78 3.74 -7.74
C LYS A 54 2.35 4.20 -6.41
N VAL A 55 1.50 4.54 -5.43
CA VAL A 55 1.97 5.02 -4.12
C VAL A 55 2.87 3.99 -3.43
N SER A 56 2.57 2.69 -3.55
CA SER A 56 3.43 1.61 -3.04
C SER A 56 4.83 1.61 -3.67
N GLN A 57 4.95 1.94 -4.96
CA GLN A 57 6.22 2.06 -5.66
C GLN A 57 6.96 3.36 -5.27
N PHE A 58 6.23 4.46 -5.05
CA PHE A 58 6.77 5.71 -4.52
C PHE A 58 7.34 5.51 -3.11
N SER A 59 6.62 4.84 -2.21
CA SER A 59 7.09 4.52 -0.87
C SER A 59 8.35 3.66 -0.86
N VAL A 60 8.43 2.64 -1.72
CA VAL A 60 9.66 1.82 -1.88
C VAL A 60 10.82 2.68 -2.41
N LEU A 61 10.60 3.48 -3.46
CA LEU A 61 11.64 4.38 -4.00
C LEU A 61 12.14 5.37 -2.94
N SER A 62 11.22 6.02 -2.22
CA SER A 62 11.54 7.01 -1.19
C SER A 62 12.27 6.37 -0.01
N ALA A 63 11.84 5.19 0.44
CA ALA A 63 12.50 4.46 1.53
C ALA A 63 13.94 4.08 1.18
N ILE A 64 14.22 3.65 -0.05
CA ILE A 64 15.59 3.35 -0.50
C ILE A 64 16.40 4.64 -0.71
N ALA A 65 15.80 5.70 -1.28
CA ALA A 65 16.49 6.97 -1.54
C ALA A 65 16.98 7.70 -0.28
N ASN A 66 16.36 7.44 0.88
CA ASN A 66 16.72 8.04 2.17
C ASN A 66 17.64 7.11 3.02
N ARG A 67 18.24 6.07 2.44
CA ARG A 67 19.03 5.06 3.16
C ARG A 67 20.27 4.62 2.36
N GLU A 68 21.43 4.59 3.01
CA GLU A 68 22.71 4.27 2.36
C GLU A 68 22.93 2.76 2.13
N ASP A 69 22.63 1.90 3.12
CA ASP A 69 22.57 0.43 2.95
C ASP A 69 21.10 -0.03 3.05
N THR A 70 20.58 -0.57 1.94
CA THR A 70 19.22 -1.12 1.89
C THR A 70 19.20 -2.58 1.44
N ARG A 71 19.38 -3.47 2.42
CA ARG A 71 19.17 -4.91 2.28
C ARG A 71 17.67 -5.24 2.18
N PRO A 72 17.22 -6.15 1.30
CA PRO A 72 15.81 -6.48 1.10
C PRO A 72 15.05 -6.84 2.38
N ALA A 73 15.62 -7.68 3.26
CA ALA A 73 14.96 -8.09 4.49
C ALA A 73 14.73 -6.93 5.48
N GLU A 74 15.69 -6.00 5.59
CA GLU A 74 15.55 -4.82 6.44
C GLU A 74 14.58 -3.79 5.85
N LEU A 75 14.53 -3.67 4.51
CA LEU A 75 13.52 -2.88 3.83
C LEU A 75 12.10 -3.45 4.00
N ALA A 76 11.95 -4.78 4.00
CA ALA A 76 10.67 -5.45 4.22
C ALA A 76 10.14 -5.16 5.64
N LYS A 77 10.98 -5.33 6.66
CA LYS A 77 10.68 -4.96 8.04
C LYS A 77 10.32 -3.49 8.18
N PHE A 78 11.13 -2.59 7.61
CA PHE A 78 10.90 -1.13 7.69
C PHE A 78 9.57 -0.69 7.07
N LEU A 79 9.18 -1.30 5.95
CA LEU A 79 7.91 -1.01 5.28
C LEU A 79 6.71 -1.80 5.83
N ALA A 80 6.91 -2.65 6.85
CA ALA A 80 5.93 -3.63 7.33
C ALA A 80 5.32 -4.49 6.20
N MET A 81 6.14 -4.87 5.23
CA MET A 81 5.78 -5.68 4.06
C MET A 81 6.31 -7.10 4.18
N ASP A 82 5.59 -8.08 3.63
CA ASP A 82 6.16 -9.42 3.47
C ASP A 82 7.25 -9.43 2.39
N GLU A 83 8.27 -10.27 2.58
CA GLU A 83 9.44 -10.35 1.70
C GLU A 83 9.08 -10.74 0.25
N SER A 84 8.04 -11.56 0.06
CA SER A 84 7.62 -11.98 -1.29
C SER A 84 6.98 -10.82 -2.07
N THR A 85 6.24 -9.94 -1.39
CA THR A 85 5.62 -8.76 -1.99
C THR A 85 6.67 -7.68 -2.25
N LEU A 86 7.61 -7.46 -1.33
CA LEU A 86 8.73 -6.55 -1.59
C LEU A 86 9.59 -7.05 -2.75
N SER A 87 9.99 -8.34 -2.76
CA SER A 87 10.82 -8.93 -3.81
C SER A 87 10.16 -8.81 -5.20
N ARG A 88 8.86 -9.08 -5.31
CA ARG A 88 8.08 -8.88 -6.55
C ARG A 88 8.02 -7.41 -6.98
N ASN A 89 7.88 -6.47 -6.03
CA ASN A 89 7.90 -5.04 -6.34
C ASN A 89 9.29 -4.57 -6.82
N VAL A 90 10.35 -4.90 -6.07
CA VAL A 90 11.74 -4.56 -6.43
C VAL A 90 12.10 -5.12 -7.80
N THR A 91 11.78 -6.38 -8.08
CA THR A 91 12.01 -7.01 -9.40
C THR A 91 11.35 -6.22 -10.53
N ARG A 92 10.08 -5.82 -10.38
CA ARG A 92 9.35 -5.01 -11.37
C ARG A 92 9.95 -3.60 -11.51
N MET A 93 10.44 -3.01 -10.43
CA MET A 93 11.02 -1.66 -10.43
C MET A 93 12.45 -1.65 -11.01
N CYS A 94 13.21 -2.72 -10.82
CA CYS A 94 14.47 -2.97 -11.56
C CYS A 94 14.20 -3.13 -13.06
N ALA A 95 13.17 -3.90 -13.46
CA ALA A 95 12.80 -4.03 -14.87
C ALA A 95 12.36 -2.71 -15.53
N ARG A 96 11.81 -1.75 -14.76
CA ARG A 96 11.53 -0.38 -15.24
C ARG A 96 12.77 0.53 -15.25
N GLY A 97 13.91 0.04 -14.75
CA GLY A 97 15.16 0.79 -14.60
C GLY A 97 15.09 1.86 -13.53
N TRP A 98 14.29 1.68 -12.48
CA TRP A 98 14.15 2.65 -11.38
C TRP A 98 15.07 2.30 -10.20
N LEU A 99 15.22 1.01 -9.94
CA LEU A 99 16.13 0.44 -8.94
C LEU A 99 17.21 -0.38 -9.65
N LYS A 100 18.32 -0.61 -8.97
CA LYS A 100 19.34 -1.61 -9.32
C LYS A 100 19.60 -2.52 -8.13
N LEU A 101 19.95 -3.78 -8.41
CA LEU A 101 20.49 -4.70 -7.43
C LEU A 101 22.01 -4.66 -7.53
N GLU A 102 22.68 -4.45 -6.41
CA GLU A 102 24.13 -4.48 -6.31
C GLU A 102 24.56 -5.77 -5.62
N THR A 103 25.52 -6.47 -6.21
CA THR A 103 26.18 -7.64 -5.63
C THR A 103 27.38 -7.17 -4.82
N GLY A 104 27.35 -7.38 -3.50
CA GLY A 104 28.54 -7.17 -2.67
C GLY A 104 29.67 -8.16 -3.05
N ASP A 105 30.92 -7.73 -2.89
CA ASP A 105 32.16 -8.39 -3.37
C ASP A 105 32.52 -9.76 -2.72
N GLY A 106 31.56 -10.48 -2.12
CA GLY A 106 31.88 -11.76 -1.46
C GLY A 106 30.73 -12.68 -1.07
N ASP A 107 29.50 -12.19 -0.86
CA ASP A 107 28.35 -13.06 -0.59
C ASP A 107 27.19 -12.82 -1.55
N ARG A 108 26.85 -13.88 -2.28
CA ARG A 108 25.70 -13.97 -3.19
C ARG A 108 24.34 -13.86 -2.47
N ARG A 109 24.33 -13.66 -1.14
CA ARG A 109 23.15 -13.40 -0.30
C ARG A 109 23.03 -11.95 0.18
N SER A 110 24.07 -11.11 0.05
CA SER A 110 24.01 -9.68 0.40
C SER A 110 23.74 -8.81 -0.83
N HIS A 111 22.58 -9.00 -1.46
CA HIS A 111 22.13 -8.07 -2.49
C HIS A 111 21.68 -6.76 -1.84
N GLN A 112 22.32 -5.65 -2.18
CA GLN A 112 21.85 -4.30 -1.82
C GLN A 112 20.91 -3.79 -2.92
N ILE A 113 19.92 -2.98 -2.53
CA ILE A 113 19.03 -2.30 -3.47
C ILE A 113 19.39 -0.81 -3.46
N ALA A 114 19.69 -0.24 -4.62
CA ALA A 114 19.98 1.18 -4.77
C ALA A 114 19.03 1.83 -5.78
N VAL A 115 18.72 3.11 -5.57
CA VAL A 115 17.93 3.91 -6.52
C VAL A 115 18.84 4.37 -7.67
N THR A 116 18.36 4.24 -8.91
CA THR A 116 19.05 4.74 -10.10
C THR A 116 18.82 6.23 -10.29
N GLU A 117 19.61 6.89 -11.14
CA GLU A 117 19.34 8.29 -11.55
C GLU A 117 17.93 8.47 -12.12
N LYS A 118 17.44 7.51 -12.90
CA LYS A 118 16.06 7.48 -13.44
C LYS A 118 15.02 7.36 -12.32
N GLY A 119 15.30 6.58 -11.28
CA GLY A 119 14.47 6.49 -10.07
C GLY A 119 14.45 7.80 -9.28
N MET A 120 15.60 8.46 -9.12
CA MET A 120 15.72 9.75 -8.45
C MET A 120 15.02 10.88 -9.24
N ALA A 121 15.14 10.89 -10.56
CA ALA A 121 14.42 11.82 -11.43
C ALA A 121 12.90 11.60 -11.33
N LEU A 122 12.45 10.35 -11.24
CA LEU A 122 11.04 10.01 -11.05
C LEU A 122 10.50 10.47 -9.69
N LEU A 123 11.26 10.29 -8.61
CA LEU A 123 10.92 10.83 -7.28
C LEU A 123 10.74 12.35 -7.33
N ARG A 124 11.69 13.08 -7.91
CA ARG A 124 11.58 14.55 -8.07
C ARG A 124 10.35 14.94 -8.90
N LYS A 125 10.08 14.24 -10.01
CA LYS A 125 8.88 14.49 -10.84
C LYS A 125 7.58 14.22 -10.10
N SER A 126 7.54 13.21 -9.22
CA SER A 126 6.33 12.81 -8.48
C SER A 126 6.07 13.63 -7.22
N TYR A 127 7.09 14.28 -6.65
CA TYR A 127 6.97 15.02 -5.40
C TYR A 127 5.84 16.07 -5.37
N PRO A 128 5.62 16.95 -6.37
CA PRO A 128 4.54 17.94 -6.31
C PRO A 128 3.13 17.31 -6.30
N ALA A 129 2.95 16.21 -7.04
CA ALA A 129 1.69 15.47 -7.07
C ALA A 129 1.43 14.73 -5.75
N TRP A 130 2.47 14.08 -5.20
CA TRP A 130 2.42 13.49 -3.86
C TRP A 130 2.12 14.54 -2.78
N GLN A 131 2.76 15.71 -2.84
CA GLN A 131 2.55 16.79 -1.88
C GLN A 131 1.11 17.31 -1.91
N LYS A 132 0.52 17.47 -3.11
CA LYS A 132 -0.90 17.84 -3.27
C LYS A 132 -1.83 16.81 -2.62
N ALA A 133 -1.60 15.51 -2.85
CA ALA A 133 -2.38 14.44 -2.23
C ALA A 133 -2.20 14.40 -0.70
N GLN A 134 -0.97 14.59 -0.20
CA GLN A 134 -0.67 14.68 1.23
C GLN A 134 -1.44 15.85 1.88
N SER A 135 -1.42 17.05 1.28
CA SER A 135 -2.19 18.20 1.78
C SER A 135 -3.71 17.94 1.79
N GLN A 136 -4.25 17.32 0.73
CA GLN A 136 -5.67 16.96 0.66
C GLN A 136 -6.08 15.94 1.74
N LEU A 137 -5.22 14.96 2.01
CA LEU A 137 -5.47 13.95 3.05
C LEU A 137 -5.33 14.55 4.45
N THR A 138 -4.32 15.38 4.70
CA THR A 138 -4.15 16.10 5.97
C THR A 138 -5.37 16.97 6.27
N GLN A 139 -5.93 17.70 5.30
CA GLN A 139 -7.14 18.50 5.50
C GLN A 139 -8.41 17.68 5.81
N ARG A 140 -8.44 16.40 5.42
CA ARG A 140 -9.63 15.52 5.54
C ARG A 140 -9.57 14.57 6.73
N LEU A 141 -8.39 14.30 7.27
CA LEU A 141 -8.12 13.24 8.24
C LEU A 141 -7.34 13.73 9.49
N GLY A 142 -6.95 15.01 9.54
CA GLY A 142 -6.22 15.63 10.64
C GLY A 142 -6.89 16.91 11.12
#